data_AF-A0A3P8L2Z0-F1
#
_entry.id   AF-A0A3P8L2Z0-F1
#
_cell.length_a   1.000
_cell.length_b   1.000
_cell.length_c   1.000
_cell.angle_alpha   90.00
_cell.angle_beta   90.00
_cell.angle_gamma   90.00
#
_symmetry.space_group_name_H-M   'P 1'
#
loop_
_entity.id
_entity.type
_entity.pdbx_description
1 polymer ?
#
loop_
_entity_poly.entity_id
_entity_poly.type
_entity_poly.pdbx_seq_one_letter_code
_entity_poly.pdbx_strand_id
1 'polypeptide(L)'
;MAVNSAISAFGAANAGIGAAVATAGSVDAAANVAALNPALGLIGQDFLAAFAAAQAVHVESVAELAVLYGGIAASSAGTVAAYGLTEAGNVAGLGSVGI
;
A
#
# COMPACT_ATOMS: atom_id res chain seq x y z
N MET A 1 18.01 -19.08 6.06
CA MET A 1 16.77 -18.73 6.81
C MET A 1 16.67 -17.26 7.20
N ALA A 2 17.73 -16.61 7.72
CA ALA A 2 17.66 -15.19 8.15
C ALA A 2 17.20 -14.20 7.06
N VAL A 3 17.59 -14.42 5.80
CA VAL A 3 17.16 -13.58 4.66
C VAL A 3 15.66 -13.74 4.36
N ASN A 4 15.12 -14.95 4.31
CA ASN A 4 13.67 -15.16 4.12
C ASN A 4 12.85 -14.56 5.26
N SER A 5 13.31 -14.65 6.50
CA SER A 5 12.65 -13.98 7.63
C SER A 5 12.70 -12.46 7.50
N ALA A 6 13.79 -11.88 7.01
CA ALA A 6 13.90 -10.44 6.76
C ALA A 6 12.95 -9.98 5.63
N ILE A 7 12.87 -10.73 4.53
CA ILE A 7 11.94 -10.44 3.43
C ILE A 7 10.49 -10.56 3.91
N SER A 8 10.18 -11.56 4.74
CA SER A 8 8.86 -11.72 5.34
C SER A 8 8.50 -10.54 6.25
N ALA A 9 9.43 -10.10 7.09
CA ALA A 9 9.24 -8.96 7.97
C ALA A 9 9.05 -7.65 7.17
N PHE A 10 9.82 -7.46 6.10
CA PHE A 10 9.67 -6.34 5.18
C PHE A 10 8.30 -6.35 4.50
N GLY A 11 7.85 -7.50 4.00
CA GLY A 11 6.50 -7.64 3.43
C GLY A 11 5.39 -7.31 4.43
N ALA A 12 5.49 -7.83 5.66
CA ALA A 12 4.54 -7.54 6.74
C ALA A 12 4.51 -6.05 7.12
N ALA A 13 5.68 -5.40 7.19
CA ALA A 13 5.77 -3.97 7.46
C ALA A 13 5.08 -3.16 6.36
N ASN A 14 5.30 -3.48 5.08
CA ASN A 14 4.64 -2.80 3.98
C ASN A 14 3.12 -3.04 3.98
N ALA A 15 2.64 -4.24 4.31
CA ALA A 15 1.21 -4.48 4.48
C ALA A 15 0.61 -3.60 5.58
N GLY A 16 1.31 -3.46 6.72
CA GLY A 16 0.91 -2.57 7.80
C GLY A 16 0.90 -1.09 7.38
N ILE A 17 1.91 -0.63 6.64
CA ILE A 17 1.95 0.73 6.09
C ILE A 17 0.79 0.96 5.12
N GLY A 18 0.52 0.02 4.20
CA GLY A 18 -0.60 0.11 3.26
C GLY A 18 -1.95 0.25 3.98
N ALA A 19 -2.18 -0.54 5.03
CA ALA A 19 -3.39 -0.43 5.85
C ALA A 19 -3.47 0.92 6.59
N ALA A 20 -2.35 1.42 7.13
CA ALA A 20 -2.29 2.71 7.80
C ALA A 20 -2.56 3.87 6.82
N VAL A 21 -1.99 3.83 5.62
CA VAL A 21 -2.21 4.82 4.55
C VAL A 21 -3.67 4.82 4.10
N ALA A 22 -4.25 3.64 3.86
CA ALA A 22 -5.67 3.53 3.49
C ALA A 22 -6.60 4.09 4.58
N THR A 23 -6.29 3.83 5.84
CA THR A 23 -7.06 4.35 6.99
C THR A 23 -6.89 5.86 7.14
N ALA A 24 -5.67 6.38 6.98
CA ALA A 24 -5.43 7.82 7.03
C ALA A 24 -6.09 8.57 5.85
N GLY A 25 -6.19 7.92 4.69
CA GLY A 25 -6.87 8.44 3.51
C GLY A 25 -8.39 8.31 3.51
N SER A 26 -8.99 7.58 4.45
CA SER A 26 -10.44 7.46 4.54
C SER A 26 -11.03 8.74 5.12
N VAL A 27 -11.26 9.73 4.26
CA VAL A 27 -11.87 11.01 4.59
C VAL A 27 -13.17 11.20 3.82
N ASP A 28 -14.14 11.89 4.44
CA ASP A 28 -15.31 12.38 3.72
C ASP A 28 -14.93 13.65 2.96
N ALA A 29 -14.47 13.45 1.72
CA ALA A 29 -14.04 14.55 0.87
C ALA A 29 -15.16 15.57 0.62
N ALA A 30 -16.42 15.12 0.57
CA ALA A 30 -17.58 15.99 0.36
C ALA A 30 -17.87 16.82 1.61
N ALA A 31 -17.80 16.24 2.81
CA ALA A 31 -17.95 16.96 4.07
C ALA A 31 -16.86 18.03 4.25
N ASN A 32 -15.61 17.72 3.90
CA ASN A 32 -14.50 18.68 3.93
C ASN A 32 -14.73 19.88 2.99
N VAL A 33 -15.22 19.63 1.77
CA VAL A 33 -15.58 20.71 0.82
C VAL A 33 -16.75 21.53 1.36
N ALA A 34 -17.79 20.88 1.88
CA ALA A 34 -18.97 21.54 2.43
C ALA A 34 -18.64 22.43 3.65
N ALA A 35 -17.70 22.01 4.49
CA ALA A 35 -17.25 22.76 5.66
C ALA A 35 -16.59 24.11 5.31
N LEU A 36 -16.00 24.24 4.11
CA LEU A 36 -15.36 25.47 3.65
C LEU A 36 -16.34 26.46 3.00
N ASN A 37 -17.51 26.00 2.57
CA ASN A 37 -18.49 26.82 1.85
C ASN A 37 -18.95 28.08 2.63
N PRO A 38 -19.27 28.02 3.94
CA PRO A 38 -19.69 29.21 4.70
C PRO A 38 -18.59 30.25 4.87
N ALA A 39 -17.32 29.82 4.95
CA ALA A 39 -16.18 30.72 5.17
C ALA A 39 -15.77 31.47 3.89
N LEU A 40 -15.97 30.85 2.74
CA LEU A 40 -15.56 31.38 1.43
C LEU A 40 -16.69 32.14 0.70
N GLY A 41 -17.95 31.85 1.03
CA GLY A 41 -19.11 32.53 0.47
C GLY A 41 -19.19 32.44 -1.07
N LEU A 42 -19.90 33.38 -1.69
CA LEU A 42 -20.12 33.41 -3.14
C LEU A 42 -18.85 33.74 -3.95
N ILE A 43 -17.88 34.43 -3.35
CA ILE A 43 -16.65 34.87 -4.05
C ILE A 43 -15.65 33.71 -4.17
N GLY A 44 -15.62 32.80 -3.20
CA GLY A 44 -14.67 31.68 -3.20
C GLY A 44 -15.13 30.43 -3.97
N GLN A 45 -16.17 30.51 -4.81
CA GLN A 45 -16.71 29.33 -5.49
C GLN A 45 -15.69 28.69 -6.46
N ASP A 46 -14.87 29.48 -7.14
CA ASP A 46 -13.79 28.97 -8.00
C ASP A 46 -12.72 28.23 -7.17
N PHE A 47 -12.43 28.72 -5.96
CA PHE A 47 -11.56 28.03 -5.02
C PHE A 47 -12.19 26.73 -4.52
N LEU A 48 -13.49 26.72 -4.18
CA LEU A 48 -14.20 25.52 -3.77
C LEU A 48 -14.18 24.45 -4.87
N ALA A 49 -14.36 24.84 -6.13
CA ALA A 49 -14.28 23.93 -7.27
C ALA A 49 -12.87 23.34 -7.41
N ALA A 50 -11.82 24.18 -7.34
CA ALA A 50 -10.44 23.72 -7.37
C ALA A 50 -10.08 22.81 -6.19
N PHE A 51 -10.56 23.14 -4.99
CA PHE A 51 -10.35 22.35 -3.78
C PHE A 51 -11.07 21.00 -3.85
N ALA A 52 -12.29 20.94 -4.39
CA ALA A 52 -13.01 19.69 -4.59
C ALA A 52 -12.28 18.77 -5.57
N ALA A 53 -11.78 19.32 -6.69
CA ALA A 53 -10.95 18.56 -7.64
C ALA A 53 -9.65 18.05 -6.98
N ALA A 54 -8.97 18.90 -6.20
CA ALA A 54 -7.76 18.52 -5.48
C ALA A 54 -8.02 17.42 -4.44
N GLN A 55 -9.15 17.47 -3.74
CA GLN A 55 -9.56 16.43 -2.79
C GLN A 55 -9.81 15.08 -3.48
N ALA A 56 -10.45 15.07 -4.66
CA ALA A 56 -10.64 13.85 -5.42
C ALA A 56 -9.29 13.22 -5.81
N VAL A 57 -8.38 14.01 -6.38
CA VAL A 57 -7.02 13.57 -6.74
C VAL A 57 -6.23 13.12 -5.50
N HIS A 58 -6.39 13.79 -4.37
CA HIS A 58 -5.73 13.40 -3.12
C HIS A 58 -6.19 12.03 -2.63
N VAL A 59 -7.50 11.78 -2.57
CA VAL A 59 -8.06 10.49 -2.15
C VAL A 59 -7.63 9.38 -3.10
N GLU A 60 -7.64 9.63 -4.41
CA GLU A 60 -7.13 8.70 -5.42
C GLU A 60 -5.65 8.38 -5.20
N SER A 61 -4.80 9.40 -5.09
CA SER A 61 -3.36 9.25 -4.86
C SER A 61 -3.03 8.45 -3.59
N VAL A 62 -3.78 8.68 -2.50
CA VAL A 62 -3.59 7.96 -1.24
C VAL A 62 -4.04 6.50 -1.36
N ALA A 63 -5.12 6.23 -2.09
CA ALA A 63 -5.55 4.87 -2.37
C ALA A 63 -4.54 4.10 -3.24
N GLU A 64 -3.99 4.73 -4.28
CA GLU A 64 -2.92 4.16 -5.10
C GLU A 64 -1.68 3.83 -4.27
N LEU A 65 -1.28 4.73 -3.36
CA LEU A 65 -0.15 4.50 -2.46
C LEU A 65 -0.40 3.31 -1.52
N ALA A 66 -1.61 3.17 -0.98
CA ALA A 66 -1.97 2.01 -0.16
C ALA A 66 -1.90 0.69 -0.96
N VAL A 67 -2.37 0.70 -2.21
CA VAL A 67 -2.28 -0.45 -3.12
C VAL A 67 -0.83 -0.80 -3.43
N LEU A 68 0.03 0.20 -3.68
CA LEU A 68 1.45 -0.01 -3.92
C LEU A 68 2.12 -0.77 -2.77
N TYR A 69 1.87 -0.35 -1.52
CA TYR A 69 2.39 -1.04 -0.34
C TYR A 69 1.87 -2.48 -0.22
N GLY A 70 0.59 -2.72 -0.56
CA GLY A 70 0.04 -4.07 -0.68
C GLY A 70 0.74 -4.91 -1.75
N GLY A 71 1.08 -4.31 -2.90
CA GLY A 71 1.85 -4.94 -3.97
C GLY A 71 3.27 -5.33 -3.53
N ILE A 72 3.96 -4.47 -2.78
CA ILE A 72 5.28 -4.77 -2.20
C ILE A 72 5.18 -5.95 -1.22
N ALA A 73 4.14 -5.99 -0.39
CA ALA A 73 3.90 -7.09 0.53
C ALA A 73 3.67 -8.42 -0.21
N ALA A 74 2.83 -8.41 -1.25
CA ALA A 74 2.56 -9.59 -2.08
C ALA A 74 3.82 -10.09 -2.81
N SER A 75 4.61 -9.17 -3.39
CA SER A 75 5.87 -9.50 -4.05
C SER A 75 6.90 -10.11 -3.08
N SER A 76 6.99 -9.57 -1.86
CA SER A 76 7.86 -10.10 -0.81
C SER A 76 7.46 -11.53 -0.42
N ALA A 77 6.16 -11.80 -0.26
CA ALA A 77 5.66 -13.15 0.02
C ALA A 77 5.96 -14.13 -1.14
N GLY A 78 5.77 -13.69 -2.39
CA GLY A 78 6.12 -14.48 -3.57
C GLY A 78 7.61 -14.83 -3.63
N THR A 79 8.48 -13.88 -3.27
CA THR A 79 9.94 -14.09 -3.22
C THR A 79 10.32 -15.14 -2.18
N VAL A 80 9.74 -15.07 -0.97
CA VAL A 80 9.99 -16.05 0.10
C VAL A 80 9.56 -17.46 -0.34
N ALA A 81 8.41 -17.58 -1.00
CA ALA A 81 7.93 -18.85 -1.54
C ALA A 81 8.88 -19.41 -2.62
N ALA A 82 9.34 -18.56 -3.55
CA ALA A 82 10.27 -18.97 -4.61
C ALA A 82 11.60 -19.48 -4.04
N TYR A 83 12.17 -18.80 -3.04
CA TYR A 83 13.37 -19.30 -2.36
C TYR A 83 13.12 -20.62 -1.62
N GLY A 84 11.96 -20.76 -0.96
CA GLY A 84 11.59 -22.01 -0.29
C GLY A 84 11.49 -23.20 -1.23
N LEU A 85 10.88 -23.01 -2.41
CA LEU A 85 10.79 -24.04 -3.44
C LEU A 85 12.16 -24.39 -4.03
N THR A 86 13.00 -23.38 -4.27
CA THR A 86 14.36 -23.59 -4.78
C THR A 86 15.20 -24.40 -3.79
N GLU A 87 15.14 -24.03 -2.50
CA GLU A 87 15.86 -24.75 -1.44
C GLU A 87 15.38 -26.21 -1.33
N ALA A 88 14.07 -26.43 -1.30
CA ALA A 88 13.51 -27.79 -1.25
C ALA A 88 13.93 -28.64 -2.46
N GLY A 89 13.97 -28.04 -3.65
CA GLY A 89 14.47 -28.68 -4.87
C GLY A 89 15.95 -29.05 -4.77
N ASN A 90 16.79 -28.15 -4.24
CA ASN A 90 18.22 -28.41 -4.04
C ASN A 90 18.43 -29.54 -3.02
N VAL A 91 17.75 -29.50 -1.88
CA VAL A 91 17.83 -30.55 -0.85
C VAL A 91 17.40 -31.92 -1.39
N ALA A 92 16.30 -31.97 -2.16
CA ALA A 92 15.86 -33.21 -2.79
C ALA A 92 16.87 -33.73 -3.82
N GLY A 93 17.46 -32.83 -4.62
CA GLY A 93 18.50 -33.15 -5.58
C GLY A 93 19.75 -33.73 -4.90
N LEU A 94 20.25 -33.06 -3.86
CA LEU A 94 21.38 -33.51 -3.04
C LEU A 94 21.11 -34.89 -2.43
N GLY A 95 19.96 -35.05 -1.77
CA GLY A 95 19.55 -36.33 -1.17
C GLY A 95 19.45 -37.47 -2.18
N SER A 96 19.12 -37.18 -3.45
CA SER A 96 19.09 -38.19 -4.51
C SER A 96 20.47 -38.70 -4.95
N VAL A 97 21.53 -37.92 -4.73
CA VAL A 97 22.92 -38.31 -4.99
C VAL A 97 23.69 -38.70 -3.72
N GLY A 98 22.99 -38.83 -2.58
CA GLY A 98 23.53 -39.41 -1.35
C GLY A 98 24.40 -38.46 -0.51
N ILE A 99 24.28 -37.14 -0.72
CA ILE A 99 24.84 -36.07 0.12
C ILE A 99 23.71 -35.24 0.74
#